data_AF-A0A849QQW8-F1
#
_entry.id   AF-A0A849QQW8-F1
#
_cell.length_a   1.000
_cell.length_b   1.000
_cell.length_c   1.000
_cell.angle_alpha   90.00
_cell.angle_beta   90.00
_cell.angle_gamma   90.00
#
_symmetry.space_group_name_H-M   'P 1'
#
loop_
_entity.id
_entity.type
_entity.pdbx_description
1 polymer ?
#
loop_
_entity_poly.entity_id
_entity_poly.type
_entity_poly.pdbx_seq_one_letter_code
_entity_poly.pdbx_strand_id
1 'polypeptide(L)'
;VPINADDSSIFAITGLFNLIWGTEASHPVYGNYTFACKVNKFKIEIPKIALLLGNRFTQKKGAAHAFKALSNEAISKMYTEYKKHPSRFVEITNTVEDQSDFETEYSSELRDFNSAGVVAANQGIPLSKMDKHDYKVYGERIQVAKEQREKCKETINQLVKRL
;
A
#
# COMPACT_ATOMS: atom_id res chain seq x y z
N VAL A 1 -1.47 2.49 -2.64
CA VAL A 1 -0.30 1.73 -3.15
C VAL A 1 0.18 0.79 -2.05
N PRO A 2 0.05 -0.54 -2.22
CA PRO A 2 0.62 -1.50 -1.27
C PRO A 2 2.15 -1.56 -1.38
N ILE A 3 2.85 -1.64 -0.25
CA ILE A 3 4.31 -1.68 -0.17
C ILE A 3 4.72 -2.78 0.81
N ASN A 4 5.72 -3.58 0.46
CA ASN A 4 6.36 -4.49 1.42
C ASN A 4 7.70 -3.90 1.88
N ALA A 5 8.14 -4.26 3.08
CA ALA A 5 9.41 -3.85 3.64
C ALA A 5 10.57 -4.71 3.09
N ASP A 6 10.89 -4.55 1.82
CA ASP A 6 11.96 -5.28 1.12
C ASP A 6 12.63 -4.42 0.01
N ASP A 7 13.84 -4.79 -0.39
CA ASP A 7 14.62 -4.04 -1.40
C ASP A 7 13.92 -3.95 -2.75
N SER A 8 13.22 -5.01 -3.16
CA SER A 8 12.53 -5.01 -4.47
C SER A 8 11.38 -4.00 -4.49
N SER A 9 10.66 -3.83 -3.37
CA SER A 9 9.64 -2.80 -3.20
C SER A 9 10.23 -1.38 -3.30
N ILE A 10 11.42 -1.16 -2.73
CA ILE A 10 12.15 0.11 -2.78
C ILE A 10 12.54 0.49 -4.22
N PHE A 11 12.88 -0.48 -5.08
CA PHE A 11 13.12 -0.25 -6.51
C PHE A 11 11.82 -0.13 -7.32
N ALA A 12 10.78 -0.88 -6.93
CA ALA A 12 9.47 -0.86 -7.59
C ALA A 12 8.79 0.51 -7.48
N ILE A 13 9.07 1.32 -6.44
CA ILE A 13 8.60 2.70 -6.33
C ILE A 13 9.00 3.51 -7.57
N THR A 14 10.27 3.52 -7.95
CA THR A 14 10.74 4.24 -9.15
C THR A 14 10.06 3.72 -10.42
N GLY A 15 9.89 2.39 -10.52
CA GLY A 15 9.15 1.77 -11.63
C GLY A 15 7.69 2.22 -11.71
N LEU A 16 7.00 2.31 -10.57
CA LEU A 16 5.64 2.82 -10.49
C LEU A 16 5.55 4.27 -10.97
N PHE A 17 6.44 5.14 -10.50
CA PHE A 17 6.43 6.54 -10.92
C PHE A 17 6.68 6.69 -12.41
N ASN A 18 7.67 5.96 -12.95
CA ASN A 18 7.99 5.95 -14.37
C ASN A 18 6.84 5.40 -15.23
N LEU A 19 6.10 4.39 -14.74
CA LEU A 19 4.97 3.83 -15.46
C LEU A 19 3.82 4.84 -15.57
N ILE A 20 3.43 5.45 -14.45
CA ILE A 20 2.24 6.29 -14.36
C ILE A 20 2.49 7.70 -14.93
N TRP A 21 3.60 8.34 -14.56
CA TRP A 21 3.91 9.73 -14.94
C TRP A 21 4.99 9.87 -16.00
N GLY A 22 5.62 8.77 -16.41
CA GLY A 22 6.68 8.76 -17.43
C GLY A 22 8.07 8.92 -16.84
N THR A 23 9.06 8.52 -17.63
CA THR A 23 10.49 8.77 -17.36
C THR A 23 10.87 10.19 -17.77
N GLU A 24 11.95 10.73 -17.20
CA GLU A 24 12.48 12.04 -17.59
C GLU A 24 12.89 12.09 -19.07
N ALA A 25 13.46 10.99 -19.58
CA ALA A 25 13.82 10.85 -20.98
C ALA A 25 12.83 9.94 -21.71
N SER A 26 12.26 10.41 -22.82
CA SER A 26 11.40 9.60 -23.68
C SER A 26 12.23 8.63 -24.52
N HIS A 27 11.84 7.36 -24.57
CA HIS A 27 12.50 6.39 -25.45
C HIS A 27 12.19 6.71 -26.92
N PRO A 28 13.20 6.82 -27.81
CA PRO A 28 13.01 7.28 -29.19
C PRO A 28 12.03 6.42 -30.00
N VAL A 29 11.94 5.12 -29.69
CA VAL A 29 11.08 4.16 -30.41
C VAL A 29 9.78 3.85 -29.66
N TYR A 30 9.80 3.86 -28.32
CA TYR A 30 8.73 3.28 -27.50
C TYR A 30 7.99 4.31 -26.65
N GLY A 31 8.46 5.57 -26.60
CA GLY A 31 7.85 6.62 -25.79
C GLY A 31 6.36 6.80 -26.06
N ASN A 32 5.95 6.69 -27.32
CA ASN A 32 4.55 6.82 -27.78
C ASN A 32 3.62 5.69 -27.33
N TYR A 33 4.16 4.58 -26.81
CA TYR A 33 3.38 3.41 -26.40
C TYR A 33 3.29 3.25 -24.88
N THR A 34 3.99 4.09 -24.13
CA THR A 34 3.96 4.10 -22.66
C THR A 34 2.57 4.47 -22.13
N PHE A 35 2.25 4.01 -20.92
CA PHE A 35 0.99 4.36 -20.24
C PHE A 35 0.85 5.89 -20.11
N ALA A 36 1.87 6.56 -19.58
CA ALA A 36 1.89 8.02 -19.42
C ALA A 36 1.63 8.77 -20.75
N CYS A 37 2.25 8.34 -21.85
CA CYS A 37 2.01 8.96 -23.16
C CYS A 37 0.57 8.76 -23.64
N LYS A 38 0.02 7.54 -23.49
CA LYS A 38 -1.37 7.26 -23.87
C LYS A 38 -2.35 8.07 -23.04
N VAL A 39 -2.17 8.14 -21.73
CA VAL A 39 -3.04 8.92 -20.83
C VAL A 39 -3.03 10.40 -21.23
N ASN A 40 -1.85 10.98 -21.47
CA ASN A 40 -1.73 12.36 -21.96
C ASN A 40 -2.38 12.55 -23.34
N LYS A 41 -2.13 11.64 -24.29
CA LYS A 41 -2.69 11.70 -25.65
C LYS A 41 -4.22 11.65 -25.64
N PHE A 42 -4.81 10.82 -24.81
CA PHE A 42 -6.25 10.67 -24.68
C PHE A 42 -6.88 11.59 -23.64
N LYS A 43 -6.09 12.49 -23.02
CA LYS A 43 -6.54 13.42 -21.97
C LYS A 43 -7.27 12.73 -20.83
N ILE A 44 -6.80 11.53 -20.47
CA ILE A 44 -7.33 10.77 -19.35
C ILE A 44 -6.74 11.36 -18.06
N GLU A 45 -7.53 11.41 -16.99
CA GLU A 45 -7.04 11.83 -15.69
C GLU A 45 -6.02 10.82 -15.15
N ILE A 46 -4.83 11.30 -14.77
CA ILE A 46 -3.76 10.46 -14.23
C ILE A 46 -4.10 10.12 -12.77
N PRO A 47 -4.01 8.84 -12.36
CA PRO A 47 -4.27 8.46 -10.98
C PRO A 47 -3.30 9.13 -10.01
N LYS A 48 -3.81 9.52 -8.85
CA LYS A 48 -3.02 10.07 -7.73
C LYS A 48 -2.84 9.05 -6.63
N ILE A 49 -1.77 9.19 -5.85
CA ILE A 49 -1.50 8.36 -4.69
C ILE A 49 -2.30 8.90 -3.50
N ALA A 50 -3.29 8.15 -3.06
CA ALA A 50 -4.07 8.46 -1.86
C ALA A 50 -3.35 8.01 -0.58
N LEU A 51 -2.87 6.75 -0.57
CA LEU A 51 -2.35 6.14 0.64
C LEU A 51 -1.33 5.04 0.32
N LEU A 52 -0.33 4.89 1.15
CA LEU A 52 0.67 3.83 1.18
C LEU A 52 0.23 2.79 2.21
N LEU A 53 0.08 1.55 1.77
CA LEU A 53 -0.36 0.44 2.61
C LEU A 53 0.80 -0.49 2.83
N GLY A 54 1.54 -0.30 3.91
CA GLY A 54 2.68 -1.17 4.15
C GLY A 54 2.37 -2.36 5.04
N ASN A 55 2.85 -3.51 4.59
CA ASN A 55 2.70 -4.77 5.31
C ASN A 55 3.96 -5.01 6.17
N ARG A 56 3.76 -5.35 7.46
CA ARG A 56 4.80 -5.76 8.43
C ARG A 56 5.81 -4.68 8.88
N PHE A 57 5.43 -3.40 8.98
CA PHE A 57 6.31 -2.33 9.45
C PHE A 57 6.95 -2.60 10.84
N THR A 58 6.26 -3.31 11.75
CA THR A 58 6.67 -3.34 13.19
C THR A 58 6.91 -4.71 13.85
N GLN A 59 6.77 -5.86 13.18
CA GLN A 59 6.59 -7.15 13.89
C GLN A 59 7.78 -8.13 13.84
N LYS A 60 8.74 -7.97 14.78
CA LYS A 60 9.53 -9.02 15.50
C LYS A 60 10.80 -8.41 16.12
N LYS A 61 11.01 -8.42 17.44
CA LYS A 61 12.12 -7.72 18.14
C LYS A 61 13.55 -7.82 17.53
N GLY A 62 13.90 -8.89 16.79
CA GLY A 62 15.19 -8.99 16.06
C GLY A 62 15.13 -8.53 14.59
N ALA A 63 14.17 -9.03 13.80
CA ALA A 63 14.00 -8.66 12.39
C ALA A 63 13.31 -7.29 12.19
N ALA A 64 12.67 -6.75 13.22
CA ALA A 64 11.93 -5.49 13.19
C ALA A 64 12.85 -4.31 12.92
N HIS A 65 14.11 -4.33 13.37
CA HIS A 65 15.04 -3.26 13.04
C HIS A 65 15.37 -3.23 11.55
N ALA A 66 15.60 -4.38 10.93
CA ALA A 66 15.86 -4.48 9.49
C ALA A 66 14.60 -4.12 8.67
N PHE A 67 13.43 -4.66 9.04
CA PHE A 67 12.17 -4.31 8.38
C PHE A 67 11.83 -2.83 8.55
N LYS A 68 12.06 -2.26 9.73
CA LYS A 68 11.87 -0.82 9.98
C LYS A 68 12.83 0.03 9.16
N ALA A 69 14.09 -0.39 8.99
CA ALA A 69 15.04 0.32 8.14
C ALA A 69 14.58 0.33 6.66
N LEU A 70 14.20 -0.83 6.13
CA LEU A 70 13.68 -0.97 4.75
C LEU A 70 12.39 -0.16 4.54
N SER A 71 11.51 -0.22 5.54
CA SER A 71 10.29 0.56 5.59
C SER A 71 10.54 2.06 5.57
N ASN A 72 11.44 2.54 6.43
CA ASN A 72 11.82 3.94 6.49
C ASN A 72 12.43 4.41 5.18
N GLU A 73 13.23 3.56 4.51
CA GLU A 73 13.79 3.85 3.19
C GLU A 73 12.68 3.97 2.12
N ALA A 74 11.70 3.06 2.12
CA ALA A 74 10.57 3.14 1.21
C ALA A 74 9.74 4.42 1.44
N ILE A 75 9.45 4.77 2.70
CA ILE A 75 8.77 6.03 3.07
C ILE A 75 9.60 7.24 2.66
N SER A 76 10.92 7.22 2.88
CA SER A 76 11.81 8.33 2.51
C SER A 76 11.84 8.58 1.00
N LYS A 77 11.85 7.50 0.19
CA LYS A 77 11.72 7.60 -1.27
C LYS A 77 10.38 8.19 -1.69
N MET A 78 9.28 7.71 -1.12
CA MET A 78 7.94 8.23 -1.41
C MET A 78 7.81 9.71 -1.02
N TYR A 79 8.36 10.11 0.13
CA TYR A 79 8.41 11.50 0.56
C TYR A 79 9.28 12.37 -0.35
N THR A 80 10.39 11.83 -0.87
CA THR A 80 11.22 12.51 -1.87
C THR A 80 10.43 12.77 -3.16
N GLU A 81 9.66 11.80 -3.63
CA GLU A 81 8.78 11.97 -4.79
C GLU A 81 7.65 12.96 -4.51
N TYR A 82 7.07 12.95 -3.31
CA TYR A 82 6.08 13.94 -2.87
C TYR A 82 6.63 15.36 -2.91
N LYS A 83 7.82 15.61 -2.34
CA LYS A 83 8.45 16.94 -2.36
C LYS A 83 8.68 17.47 -3.78
N LYS A 84 9.08 16.60 -4.71
CA LYS A 84 9.31 17.00 -6.10
C LYS A 84 8.00 17.25 -6.85
N HIS A 85 6.99 16.43 -6.60
CA HIS A 85 5.75 16.42 -7.37
C HIS A 85 4.53 16.17 -6.47
N PRO A 86 4.14 17.14 -5.62
CA PRO A 86 3.04 16.95 -4.67
C PRO A 86 1.70 16.67 -5.36
N SER A 87 1.50 17.18 -6.58
CA SER A 87 0.30 16.94 -7.40
C SER A 87 0.06 15.48 -7.81
N ARG A 88 1.08 14.60 -7.65
CA ARG A 88 0.95 13.15 -7.85
C ARG A 88 0.23 12.45 -6.69
N PHE A 89 0.02 13.16 -5.58
CA PHE A 89 -0.64 12.68 -4.38
C PHE A 89 -2.02 13.35 -4.27
N VAL A 90 -2.96 12.67 -3.61
CA VAL A 90 -4.27 13.25 -3.31
C VAL A 90 -4.07 14.41 -2.35
N GLU A 91 -4.76 15.52 -2.59
CA GLU A 91 -4.65 16.70 -1.75
C GLU A 91 -5.22 16.42 -0.36
N ILE A 92 -4.49 16.86 0.67
CA ILE A 92 -4.87 16.73 2.07
C ILE A 92 -5.06 18.13 2.68
N THR A 93 -5.76 18.20 3.81
CA THR A 93 -5.99 19.47 4.52
C THR A 93 -4.79 19.92 5.35
N ASN A 94 -3.95 18.98 5.77
CA ASN A 94 -2.84 19.23 6.67
C ASN A 94 -1.56 19.55 5.90
N THR A 95 -0.69 20.37 6.47
CA THR A 95 0.63 20.66 5.90
C THR A 95 1.56 19.48 6.16
N VAL A 96 2.36 19.12 5.16
CA VAL A 96 3.46 18.14 5.29
C VAL A 96 4.78 18.88 5.28
N GLU A 97 5.42 19.04 6.43
CA GLU A 97 6.70 19.74 6.55
C GLU A 97 7.87 18.76 6.52
N ASP A 98 7.70 17.58 7.12
CA ASP A 98 8.74 16.56 7.20
C ASP A 98 8.26 15.15 6.80
N GLN A 99 9.16 14.17 6.93
CA GLN A 99 8.85 12.76 6.62
C GLN A 99 7.84 12.15 7.59
N SER A 100 7.82 12.60 8.86
CA SER A 100 6.90 12.10 9.88
C SER A 100 5.47 12.56 9.60
N ASP A 101 5.30 13.81 9.17
CA ASP A 101 4.00 14.31 8.70
C ASP A 101 3.54 13.52 7.47
N PHE A 102 4.44 13.31 6.51
CA PHE A 102 4.14 12.53 5.31
C PHE A 102 3.69 11.11 5.65
N GLU A 103 4.40 10.44 6.56
CA GLU A 103 4.03 9.10 7.01
C GLU A 103 2.66 9.10 7.70
N THR A 104 2.38 10.11 8.53
CA THR A 104 1.09 10.26 9.22
C THR A 104 -0.06 10.40 8.22
N GLU A 105 0.10 11.25 7.21
CA GLU A 105 -0.96 11.60 6.27
C GLU A 105 -1.13 10.58 5.14
N TYR A 106 -0.02 10.07 4.61
CA TYR A 106 -0.02 9.21 3.42
C TYR A 106 0.35 7.75 3.69
N SER A 107 0.68 7.32 4.91
CA SER A 107 1.00 5.91 5.19
C SER A 107 0.08 5.29 6.25
N SER A 108 -0.32 4.05 6.01
CA SER A 108 -1.05 3.22 6.96
C SER A 108 -0.42 1.83 7.04
N GLU A 109 -0.14 1.37 8.26
CA GLU A 109 0.27 0.00 8.49
C GLU A 109 -0.96 -0.92 8.38
N LEU A 110 -0.96 -1.78 7.36
CA LEU A 110 -1.98 -2.79 7.17
C LEU A 110 -1.36 -4.15 7.45
N ARG A 111 -1.71 -4.73 8.60
CA ARG A 111 -1.23 -6.06 8.96
C ARG A 111 -1.83 -7.11 8.03
N ASP A 112 -1.01 -8.04 7.56
CA ASP A 112 -1.51 -9.29 6.99
C ASP A 112 -2.50 -9.96 7.96
N PHE A 113 -3.71 -10.20 7.49
CA PHE A 113 -4.77 -10.81 8.27
C PHE A 113 -4.54 -12.32 8.49
N ASN A 114 -3.44 -12.89 7.96
CA ASN A 114 -2.97 -14.26 8.15
C ASN A 114 -4.11 -15.26 7.83
N SER A 115 -4.42 -16.17 8.76
CA SER A 115 -5.49 -17.15 8.64
C SER A 115 -6.85 -16.54 8.28
N ALA A 116 -7.17 -15.34 8.81
CA ALA A 116 -8.43 -14.68 8.46
C ALA A 116 -8.46 -14.26 6.99
N GLY A 117 -7.36 -13.71 6.47
CA GLY A 117 -7.21 -13.35 5.06
C GLY A 117 -7.29 -14.55 4.14
N VAL A 118 -6.60 -15.64 4.48
CA VAL A 118 -6.61 -16.90 3.70
C VAL A 118 -8.01 -17.50 3.65
N VAL A 119 -8.70 -17.57 4.80
CA VAL A 119 -10.08 -18.07 4.89
C VAL A 119 -11.03 -17.21 4.07
N ALA A 120 -10.96 -15.88 4.22
CA ALA A 120 -11.79 -14.94 3.50
C ALA A 120 -11.63 -15.10 1.97
N ALA A 121 -10.40 -15.19 1.50
CA ALA A 121 -10.08 -15.40 0.09
C ALA A 121 -10.57 -16.77 -0.42
N ASN A 122 -10.34 -17.84 0.34
CA ASN A 122 -10.75 -19.19 -0.05
C ASN A 122 -12.28 -19.35 -0.15
N GLN A 123 -13.02 -18.75 0.79
CA GLN A 123 -14.48 -18.89 0.84
C GLN A 123 -15.23 -17.79 0.07
N GLY A 124 -14.52 -16.78 -0.45
CA GLY A 124 -15.16 -15.63 -1.10
C GLY A 124 -16.02 -14.78 -0.15
N ILE A 125 -15.67 -14.77 1.16
CA ILE A 125 -16.39 -13.98 2.16
C ILE A 125 -15.60 -12.71 2.50
N PRO A 126 -16.26 -11.54 2.62
CA PRO A 126 -15.61 -10.35 3.15
C PRO A 126 -15.12 -10.56 4.58
N LEU A 127 -13.96 -10.02 4.93
CA LEU A 127 -13.43 -10.02 6.30
C LEU A 127 -14.44 -9.45 7.32
N SER A 128 -15.21 -8.45 6.92
CA SER A 128 -16.28 -7.84 7.73
C SER A 128 -17.42 -8.81 8.07
N LYS A 129 -17.61 -9.85 7.27
CA LYS A 129 -18.62 -10.90 7.45
C LYS A 129 -18.06 -12.17 8.12
N MET A 130 -16.82 -12.14 8.62
CA MET A 130 -16.27 -13.25 9.38
C MET A 130 -16.80 -13.27 10.83
N ASP A 131 -17.93 -13.93 11.03
CA ASP A 131 -18.69 -14.02 12.28
C ASP A 131 -18.58 -15.39 12.98
N LYS A 132 -18.15 -16.44 12.28
CA LYS A 132 -17.88 -17.77 12.82
C LYS A 132 -16.51 -17.88 13.48
N HIS A 133 -16.37 -18.82 14.43
CA HIS A 133 -15.08 -19.18 15.03
C HIS A 133 -14.26 -20.12 14.14
N ASP A 134 -14.95 -21.02 13.43
CA ASP A 134 -14.34 -22.07 12.62
C ASP A 134 -14.76 -21.95 11.16
N TYR A 135 -13.80 -22.16 10.28
CA TYR A 135 -13.97 -22.14 8.83
C TYR A 135 -13.33 -23.38 8.22
N LYS A 136 -13.80 -23.77 7.03
CA LYS A 136 -13.21 -24.88 6.27
C LYS A 136 -12.40 -24.33 5.10
N VAL A 137 -11.16 -24.78 4.96
CA VAL A 137 -10.27 -24.48 3.82
C VAL A 137 -9.71 -25.81 3.32
N TYR A 138 -10.04 -26.22 2.10
CA TYR A 138 -9.63 -27.51 1.52
C TYR A 138 -9.83 -28.74 2.44
N GLY A 139 -10.92 -28.76 3.21
CA GLY A 139 -11.24 -29.85 4.14
C GLY A 139 -10.67 -29.66 5.55
N GLU A 140 -9.69 -28.78 5.73
CA GLU A 140 -9.11 -28.45 7.03
C GLU A 140 -9.97 -27.45 7.80
N ARG A 141 -10.07 -27.65 9.12
CA ARG A 141 -10.78 -26.74 10.03
C ARG A 141 -9.80 -25.68 10.53
N ILE A 142 -10.00 -24.45 10.07
CA ILE A 142 -9.20 -23.29 10.44
C ILE A 142 -9.96 -22.49 11.49
N GLN A 143 -9.31 -22.28 12.64
CA GLN A 143 -9.84 -21.43 13.70
C GLN A 143 -9.39 -20.00 13.52
N VAL A 144 -10.35 -19.07 13.57
CA VAL A 144 -10.06 -17.64 13.56
C VAL A 144 -10.65 -17.04 14.84
N ALA A 145 -9.76 -16.65 15.75
CA ALA A 145 -10.13 -16.08 17.04
C ALA A 145 -11.02 -14.85 16.87
N LYS A 146 -12.01 -14.66 17.76
CA LYS A 146 -12.90 -13.49 17.73
C LYS A 146 -12.12 -12.18 17.74
N GLU A 147 -11.12 -12.07 18.60
CA GLU A 147 -10.26 -10.90 18.69
C GLU A 147 -9.56 -10.58 17.36
N GLN A 148 -9.08 -11.60 16.64
CA GLN A 148 -8.46 -11.40 15.33
C GLN A 148 -9.49 -10.86 14.31
N ARG A 149 -10.73 -11.37 14.33
CA ARG A 149 -11.80 -10.93 13.43
C ARG A 149 -12.21 -9.49 13.71
N GLU A 150 -12.35 -9.12 14.97
CA GLU A 150 -12.65 -7.74 15.37
C GLU A 150 -11.51 -6.78 15.01
N LYS A 151 -10.24 -7.16 15.22
CA LYS A 151 -9.10 -6.37 14.75
C LYS A 151 -9.12 -6.17 13.24
N CYS A 152 -9.43 -7.21 12.45
CA CYS A 152 -9.55 -7.06 11.00
C CYS A 152 -10.61 -6.03 10.63
N LYS A 153 -11.79 -6.08 11.26
CA LYS A 153 -12.88 -5.12 11.05
C LYS A 153 -12.47 -3.70 11.41
N GLU A 154 -11.85 -3.53 12.57
CA GLU A 154 -11.39 -2.23 13.04
C GLU A 154 -10.33 -1.62 12.08
N THR A 155 -9.35 -2.41 11.67
CA THR A 155 -8.32 -1.97 10.72
C THR A 155 -8.92 -1.57 9.37
N ILE A 156 -9.89 -2.33 8.84
CA ILE A 156 -10.58 -1.97 7.60
C ILE A 156 -11.36 -0.66 7.79
N ASN A 157 -12.08 -0.49 8.90
CA ASN A 157 -12.82 0.74 9.17
C ASN A 157 -11.91 1.95 9.29
N GLN A 158 -10.75 1.81 9.94
CA GLN A 158 -9.74 2.87 10.04
C GLN A 158 -9.16 3.22 8.67
N LEU A 159 -8.90 2.20 7.83
CA LEU A 159 -8.41 2.41 6.47
C LEU A 159 -9.44 3.13 5.60
N VAL A 160 -10.71 2.72 5.62
CA VAL A 160 -11.77 3.37 4.83
C VAL A 160 -11.98 4.82 5.26
N LYS A 161 -11.81 5.17 6.54
CA LYS A 161 -11.88 6.56 7.01
C LYS A 161 -10.79 7.47 6.45
N ARG A 162 -9.71 6.92 5.90
CA ARG A 162 -8.57 7.65 5.33
C ARG A 162 -8.61 7.76 3.80
N LEU A 163 -9.53 7.05 3.15
CA LEU A 163 -9.73 7.07 1.70
C LEU A 163 -10.90 7.98 1.35
#